data_AF-A0A528AYE7-F1
#
_entry.id   AF-A0A528AYE7-F1
#
_cell.length_a   1.000
_cell.length_b   1.000
_cell.length_c   1.000
_cell.angle_alpha   90.00
_cell.angle_beta   90.00
_cell.angle_gamma   90.00
#
_symmetry.space_group_name_H-M   'P 1'
#
loop_
_entity.id
_entity.type
_entity.pdbx_description
1 polymer ?
#
loop_
_entity_poly.entity_id
_entity_poly.type
_entity_poly.pdbx_seq_one_letter_code
_entity_poly.pdbx_strand_id
1 'polypeptide(L)'
;GPWGNPFVVGKHGDAAYCVDLYKALLAGLLRVGADPDVEALERTRRFVAENADELRGKNLACWCKPDEPCHADVLLQIANSRPGQR
;
A
#
# COMPACT_ATOMS: atom_id res chain seq x y z
N GLY A 1 -0.74 12.03 0.72
CA GLY A 1 0.61 12.00 1.31
C GLY A 1 1.37 10.80 0.78
N PRO A 2 2.67 10.66 1.09
CA PRO A 2 3.51 9.59 0.53
C PRO A 2 3.08 8.17 0.95
N TRP A 3 2.33 8.04 2.05
CA TRP A 3 1.73 6.80 2.56
C TRP A 3 0.38 6.42 1.93
N GLY A 4 -0.12 7.20 0.97
CA GLY A 4 -1.44 6.95 0.38
C GLY A 4 -1.46 5.74 -0.54
N ASN A 5 -2.64 5.12 -0.68
CA ASN A 5 -2.89 4.15 -1.75
C ASN A 5 -2.90 4.87 -3.12
N PRO A 6 -2.07 4.46 -4.10
CA PRO A 6 -2.04 5.08 -5.44
C PRO A 6 -3.27 4.70 -6.29
N PHE A 7 -4.01 3.66 -5.90
CA PHE A 7 -5.23 3.22 -6.58
C PHE A 7 -6.44 4.03 -6.12
N VAL A 8 -6.97 4.83 -7.04
CA VAL A 8 -8.17 5.67 -6.85
C VAL A 8 -9.47 4.87 -6.99
N VAL A 9 -10.31 4.91 -5.96
CA VAL A 9 -11.69 4.35 -5.97
C VAL A 9 -12.52 5.04 -7.05
N GLY A 10 -13.28 4.25 -7.80
CA GLY A 10 -14.07 4.72 -8.96
C GLY A 10 -13.29 4.78 -10.27
N LYS A 11 -11.95 4.94 -10.24
CA LYS A 11 -11.09 4.81 -11.44
C LYS A 11 -10.64 3.36 -11.63
N HIS A 12 -10.10 2.75 -10.57
CA HIS A 12 -9.51 1.40 -10.66
C HIS A 12 -10.43 0.30 -10.12
N GLY A 13 -11.49 0.66 -9.38
CA GLY A 13 -12.45 -0.27 -8.80
C GLY A 13 -13.05 0.26 -7.50
N ASP A 14 -13.62 -0.64 -6.71
CA ASP A 14 -14.09 -0.33 -5.36
C ASP A 14 -12.93 -0.23 -4.35
N ALA A 15 -13.25 0.13 -3.11
CA ALA A 15 -12.25 0.31 -2.05
C ALA A 15 -11.47 -0.98 -1.74
N ALA A 16 -12.16 -2.12 -1.68
CA ALA A 16 -11.55 -3.41 -1.38
C ALA A 16 -10.55 -3.81 -2.48
N TYR A 17 -10.97 -3.67 -3.75
CA TYR A 17 -10.13 -3.96 -4.90
C TYR A 17 -8.90 -3.05 -4.96
N CYS A 18 -9.06 -1.74 -4.71
CA CYS A 18 -7.93 -0.82 -4.63
C CYS A 18 -6.94 -1.19 -3.52
N VAL A 19 -7.41 -1.73 -2.39
CA VAL A 19 -6.54 -2.24 -1.31
C VAL A 19 -5.84 -3.53 -1.72
N ASP A 20 -6.50 -4.42 -2.45
CA ASP A 20 -5.86 -5.64 -2.95
C ASP A 20 -4.80 -5.37 -4.02
N LEU A 21 -5.05 -4.42 -4.93
CA LEU A 21 -4.02 -3.92 -5.85
C LEU A 21 -2.83 -3.33 -5.07
N TYR A 22 -3.08 -2.61 -3.97
CA TYR A 22 -2.02 -2.06 -3.13
C TYR A 22 -1.19 -3.16 -2.46
N LYS A 23 -1.82 -4.21 -1.92
CA LYS A 23 -1.12 -5.39 -1.41
C LYS A 23 -0.26 -6.05 -2.50
N ALA A 24 -0.81 -6.25 -3.69
CA ALA A 24 -0.10 -6.85 -4.81
C ALA A 24 1.11 -6.00 -5.25
N LEU A 25 0.97 -4.67 -5.23
CA LEU A 25 2.05 -3.73 -5.55
C LEU A 25 3.21 -3.89 -4.56
N LEU A 26 2.90 -3.84 -3.26
CA LEU A 26 3.90 -3.91 -2.20
C LEU A 26 4.54 -5.31 -2.09
N ALA A 27 3.80 -6.36 -2.44
CA ALA A 27 4.33 -7.71 -2.56
C ALA A 27 5.19 -7.93 -3.82
N GLY A 28 5.24 -6.97 -4.74
CA GLY A 28 5.99 -7.06 -5.99
C GLY A 28 5.35 -7.97 -7.04
N LEU A 29 4.04 -8.22 -6.93
CA LEU A 29 3.28 -9.09 -7.83
C LEU A 29 2.69 -8.35 -9.04
N LEU A 30 2.71 -7.01 -9.04
CA LEU A 30 2.34 -6.19 -10.19
C LEU A 30 3.58 -5.92 -11.06
N ARG A 31 3.50 -6.32 -12.33
CA ARG A 31 4.48 -5.89 -13.34
C ARG A 31 4.20 -4.45 -13.70
N VAL A 32 5.19 -3.61 -13.50
CA VAL A 32 5.14 -2.18 -13.81
C VAL A 32 5.80 -2.02 -15.21
N GLY A 33 5.07 -1.49 -16.20
CA GLY A 33 5.50 -1.23 -17.59
C GLY A 33 6.07 0.19 -17.84
N ALA A 34 6.18 0.70 -19.06
CA ALA A 34 6.79 2.05 -19.28
C ALA A 34 5.79 3.24 -19.17
N ASP A 35 4.57 3.03 -18.70
CA ASP A 35 3.54 4.07 -18.58
C ASP A 35 3.84 5.09 -17.45
N PRO A 36 3.37 6.34 -17.53
CA PRO A 36 3.56 7.32 -16.45
C PRO A 36 2.90 6.90 -15.12
N ASP A 37 1.79 6.15 -15.18
CA ASP A 37 1.16 5.55 -13.99
C ASP A 37 2.07 4.50 -13.35
N VAL A 38 2.94 3.84 -14.13
CA VAL A 38 3.90 2.86 -13.59
C VAL A 38 4.95 3.53 -12.74
N GLU A 39 5.57 4.61 -13.23
CA GLU A 39 6.62 5.28 -12.47
C GLU A 39 6.11 5.73 -11.09
N ALA A 40 4.84 6.16 -11.02
CA ALA A 40 4.18 6.45 -9.76
C ALA A 40 4.05 5.22 -8.85
N LEU A 41 3.64 4.07 -9.38
CA LEU A 41 3.53 2.82 -8.64
C LEU A 41 4.90 2.34 -8.13
N GLU A 42 5.96 2.46 -8.93
CA GLU A 42 7.32 2.14 -8.52
C GLU A 42 7.81 3.04 -7.40
N ARG A 43 7.55 4.35 -7.49
CA ARG A 43 7.87 5.31 -6.41
C ARG A 43 7.16 4.94 -5.13
N THR A 44 5.86 4.62 -5.18
CA THR A 44 5.11 4.18 -4.01
C THR A 44 5.70 2.89 -3.41
N ARG A 45 5.96 1.87 -4.23
CA ARG A 45 6.53 0.60 -3.76
C ARG A 45 7.89 0.81 -3.09
N ARG A 46 8.77 1.56 -3.73
CA ARG A 46 10.11 1.88 -3.22
C ARG A 46 10.03 2.64 -1.90
N PHE A 47 9.22 3.70 -1.85
CA PHE A 47 9.04 4.51 -0.65
C PHE A 47 8.57 3.67 0.53
N VAL A 48 7.56 2.82 0.36
CA VAL A 48 7.08 1.96 1.45
C VAL A 48 8.17 0.96 1.88
N ALA A 49 8.87 0.32 0.93
CA ALA A 49 9.92 -0.64 1.26
C ALA A 49 11.08 -0.01 2.05
N GLU A 50 11.42 1.25 1.77
CA GLU A 50 12.54 1.96 2.38
C GLU A 50 12.20 2.64 3.72
N ASN A 51 10.91 2.92 4.00
CA ASN A 51 10.52 3.76 5.14
C ASN A 51 9.48 3.11 6.08
N ALA A 52 8.95 1.92 5.77
CA ALA A 52 7.83 1.34 6.55
C ALA A 52 8.16 1.10 8.03
N ASP A 53 9.43 0.96 8.39
CA ASP A 53 9.89 0.83 9.77
C ASP A 53 9.53 2.07 10.62
N GLU A 54 9.45 3.26 10.02
CA GLU A 54 9.00 4.47 10.69
C GLU A 54 7.56 4.38 11.22
N LEU A 55 6.75 3.45 10.71
CA LEU A 55 5.36 3.27 11.13
C LEU A 55 5.22 2.28 12.31
N ARG A 56 6.31 1.64 12.73
CA ARG A 56 6.29 0.68 13.85
C ARG A 56 5.85 1.38 15.14
N GLY A 57 4.86 0.81 15.81
CA GLY A 57 4.31 1.36 17.05
C GLY A 57 3.45 2.63 16.87
N LYS A 58 3.18 3.07 15.64
CA LYS A 58 2.28 4.19 15.36
C LYS A 58 0.85 3.70 15.14
N ASN A 59 -0.11 4.60 15.38
CA ASN A 59 -1.50 4.44 14.94
C ASN A 59 -1.70 5.30 13.70
N LEU A 60 -2.30 4.73 12.65
CA LEU A 60 -2.56 5.42 11.39
C LEU A 60 -4.05 5.73 11.26
N ALA A 61 -4.37 6.93 10.79
CA ALA A 61 -5.73 7.34 10.49
C ALA A 61 -5.98 7.28 8.98
N CYS A 62 -7.18 6.86 8.60
CA CYS A 62 -7.64 6.79 7.22
C CYS A 62 -9.13 7.14 7.14
N TRP A 63 -9.60 7.47 5.93
CA TRP A 63 -11.00 7.71 5.61
C TRP A 63 -11.76 6.46 5.13
N CYS A 64 -11.13 5.27 5.19
CA CYS A 64 -11.81 4.01 4.94
C CYS A 64 -12.93 3.78 5.97
N LYS A 65 -13.97 3.05 5.56
CA LYS A 65 -15.02 2.62 6.50
C LYS A 65 -14.41 1.68 7.56
N PRO A 66 -14.90 1.74 8.81
CA PRO A 66 -14.52 0.75 9.83
C PRO A 66 -14.83 -0.67 9.34
N ASP A 67 -14.00 -1.63 9.77
CA ASP A 67 -14.11 -3.07 9.49
C ASP A 67 -14.03 -3.48 8.00
N GLU A 68 -13.75 -2.54 7.11
CA GLU A 68 -13.47 -2.80 5.70
C GLU A 68 -11.95 -2.83 5.43
N PRO A 69 -11.47 -3.48 4.35
CA PRO A 69 -10.07 -3.45 3.98
C PRO A 69 -9.53 -2.02 3.90
N CYS A 70 -8.44 -1.75 4.62
CA CYS A 70 -7.82 -0.43 4.69
C CYS A 70 -6.33 -0.49 4.30
N HIS A 71 -5.86 0.55 3.62
CA HIS A 71 -4.43 0.65 3.27
C HIS A 71 -3.54 0.90 4.49
N ALA A 72 -4.08 1.53 5.54
CA ALA A 72 -3.37 1.73 6.81
C ALA A 72 -3.03 0.39 7.48
N ASP A 73 -3.94 -0.58 7.43
CA ASP A 73 -3.72 -1.92 8.00
C ASP A 73 -2.60 -2.65 7.25
N VAL A 74 -2.56 -2.52 5.92
CA VAL A 74 -1.48 -3.08 5.09
C VAL A 74 -0.13 -2.47 5.49
N LEU A 75 -0.06 -1.15 5.65
CA LEU A 75 1.16 -0.47 6.08
C LEU A 75 1.60 -0.91 7.48
N LEU A 76 0.67 -1.00 8.43
CA LEU A 76 0.95 -1.48 9.78
C LEU A 76 1.40 -2.93 9.79
N GLN A 77 0.82 -3.78 8.96
CA GLN A 77 1.25 -5.17 8.82
C GLN A 77 2.70 -5.25 8.33
N ILE A 78 3.05 -4.48 7.30
CA ILE A 78 4.42 -4.43 6.76
C ILE A 78 5.39 -3.91 7.82
N ALA A 79 5.05 -2.79 8.46
CA ALA A 79 5.88 -2.15 9.48
C ALA A 79 6.19 -3.06 10.68
N ASN A 80 5.24 -3.94 11.03
CA ASN A 80 5.34 -4.82 12.19
C ASN A 80 5.80 -6.24 11.85
N SER A 81 5.85 -6.63 10.58
CA SER A 81 6.37 -7.94 10.15
C SER A 81 7.89 -8.04 10.43
N ARG A 82 8.37 -9.20 10.88
CA ARG A 82 9.80 -9.46 11.07
C ARG A 82 10.41 -10.04 9.79
N PRO A 83 11.64 -9.68 9.39
CA PRO A 83 12.35 -10.40 8.34
C PRO A 83 12.51 -11.86 8.77
N GLY A 84 11.95 -12.81 8.01
CA GLY A 84 12.07 -14.25 8.25
C GLY A 84 10.81 -15.00 8.67
N GLN A 85 9.65 -14.34 8.81
CA GLN A 85 8.36 -15.02 8.88
C GLN A 85 7.73 -15.05 7.49
N ARG A 86 8.08 -16.06 6.70
CA ARG A 86 7.34 -16.49 5.50
C ARG A 86 7.18 -18.00 5.57
#